data_AF-A0A2A2W3F7-F1
#
_entry.id   AF-A0A2A2W3F7-F1
#
_cell.length_a   1.000
_cell.length_b   1.000
_cell.length_c   1.000
_cell.angle_alpha   90.00
_cell.angle_beta   90.00
_cell.angle_gamma   90.00
#
_symmetry.space_group_name_H-M   'P 1'
#
loop_
_entity.id
_entity.type
_entity.pdbx_description
1 polymer ?
#
loop_
_entity_poly.entity_id
_entity_poly.type
_entity_poly.pdbx_seq_one_letter_code
_entity_poly.pdbx_strand_id
1 'polypeptide(L)'
;MNGLSQNQRDQILSAFNNRGKIAAVKLYKDWMNCSLLEAKNAVEAIEHEAKIGEVSQPAPPDSVESDRAMDQVDQAIARGKKLEAVKLYRQRSGKSLAESKAFVESRMEQSRSTSAESTSHPAAVDSQRSGCFSVLLLFASLTGLCCISGLIAIIIRE
;
A
#
# COMPACT_ATOMS: atom_id res chain seq x y z
N MET A 1 29.73 -14.55 12.81
CA MET A 1 29.78 -13.32 12.00
C MET A 1 29.89 -12.17 12.97
N ASN A 2 31.06 -11.56 13.10
CA ASN A 2 31.28 -10.48 14.07
C ASN A 2 30.55 -9.24 13.57
N GLY A 3 29.36 -8.98 14.13
CA GLY A 3 28.66 -7.72 13.95
C GLY A 3 29.38 -6.61 14.71
N LEU A 4 29.32 -5.38 14.20
CA LEU A 4 29.87 -4.23 14.91
C LEU A 4 29.21 -4.09 16.29
N SER A 5 30.03 -3.80 17.31
CA SER A 5 29.55 -3.44 18.64
C SER A 5 28.72 -2.15 18.57
N GLN A 6 27.76 -1.99 19.49
CA GLN A 6 26.98 -0.74 19.59
C GLN A 6 27.88 0.49 19.68
N ASN A 7 28.95 0.42 20.48
CA ASN A 7 29.91 1.50 20.63
C ASN A 7 30.63 1.85 19.30
N GLN A 8 30.88 0.86 18.45
CA GLN A 8 31.48 1.08 17.13
C GLN A 8 30.49 1.78 16.19
N ARG A 9 29.21 1.40 16.23
CA ARG A 9 28.15 2.08 15.47
C ARG A 9 28.02 3.55 15.87
N ASP A 10 28.03 3.84 17.17
CA ASP A 10 27.96 5.21 17.69
C ASP A 10 29.15 6.05 17.24
N GLN A 11 30.35 5.49 17.27
CA GLN A 11 31.56 6.15 16.77
C GLN A 11 31.47 6.47 15.28
N ILE A 12 30.98 5.53 14.47
CA ILE A 12 30.76 5.74 13.03
C ILE A 12 29.74 6.86 12.79
N LEU A 13 28.63 6.87 13.53
CA LEU A 13 27.60 7.90 13.42
C LEU A 13 28.10 9.27 13.86
N SER A 14 28.88 9.34 14.95
CA SER A 14 29.52 10.58 15.39
C SER A 14 30.53 11.11 14.38
N ALA A 15 31.31 10.23 13.74
CA ALA A 15 32.25 10.60 12.69
C ALA A 15 31.49 11.07 11.42
N PHE A 16 30.38 10.44 11.10
CA PHE A 16 29.49 10.84 10.01
C PHE A 16 28.94 12.26 10.22
N ASN A 17 28.38 12.53 11.39
CA ASN A 17 27.76 13.83 11.70
C ASN A 17 28.79 14.97 11.83
N ASN A 18 29.96 14.70 12.42
CA ASN A 18 30.97 15.74 12.67
C ASN A 18 31.94 15.96 11.50
N ARG A 19 32.29 14.90 10.76
CA ARG A 19 33.35 14.91 9.73
C ARG A 19 32.88 14.49 8.34
N GLY A 20 31.62 14.06 8.21
CA GLY A 20 31.00 13.66 6.95
C GLY A 20 31.19 12.19 6.57
N LYS A 21 30.49 11.78 5.50
CA LYS A 21 30.38 10.38 5.04
C LYS A 21 31.73 9.71 4.76
N ILE A 22 32.71 10.44 4.25
CA ILE A 22 34.04 9.88 3.92
C ILE A 22 34.79 9.41 5.19
N ALA A 23 34.71 10.19 6.28
CA ALA A 23 35.37 9.83 7.53
C ALA A 23 34.77 8.56 8.14
N ALA A 24 33.43 8.44 8.12
CA ALA A 24 32.71 7.26 8.58
C ALA A 24 33.06 6.01 7.77
N VAL A 25 33.11 6.11 6.43
CA VAL A 25 33.47 5.00 5.53
C VAL A 25 34.91 4.53 5.77
N LYS A 26 35.84 5.48 5.97
CA LYS A 26 37.22 5.14 6.30
C LYS A 26 37.32 4.38 7.62
N LEU A 27 36.63 4.86 8.65
CA LEU A 27 36.62 4.28 9.98
C LEU A 27 36.03 2.86 9.98
N TYR A 28 34.92 2.65 9.27
CA TYR A 28 34.33 1.33 9.06
C TYR A 28 35.28 0.38 8.34
N LYS A 29 35.92 0.86 7.28
CA LYS A 29 36.88 0.09 6.48
C LYS A 29 38.10 -0.32 7.31
N ASP A 30 38.63 0.57 8.14
CA ASP A 30 39.81 0.31 8.97
C ASP A 30 39.54 -0.79 10.03
N TRP A 31 38.29 -0.90 10.51
CA TRP A 31 37.89 -1.93 11.47
C TRP A 31 37.51 -3.27 10.87
N MET A 32 36.73 -3.25 9.78
CA MET A 32 36.21 -4.47 9.14
C MET A 32 37.11 -5.00 8.03
N ASN A 33 38.16 -4.24 7.67
CA ASN A 33 39.10 -4.53 6.58
C ASN A 33 38.41 -4.97 5.27
N CYS A 34 37.32 -4.28 4.93
CA CYS A 34 36.46 -4.62 3.80
C CYS A 34 36.73 -3.73 2.58
N SER A 35 36.06 -4.05 1.47
CA SER A 35 36.13 -3.22 0.27
C SER A 35 35.48 -1.85 0.49
N LEU A 36 35.87 -0.86 -0.32
CA LEU A 36 35.30 0.49 -0.25
C LEU A 36 33.78 0.49 -0.47
N LEU A 37 33.30 -0.41 -1.33
CA LEU A 37 31.88 -0.57 -1.63
C LEU A 37 31.12 -1.12 -0.42
N GLU A 38 31.64 -2.16 0.24
CA GLU A 38 31.04 -2.71 1.46
C GLU A 38 31.04 -1.68 2.59
N ALA A 39 32.14 -0.95 2.77
CA ALA A 39 32.23 0.10 3.78
C ALA A 39 31.21 1.22 3.52
N LYS A 40 31.04 1.62 2.25
CA LYS A 40 30.03 2.60 1.86
C LYS A 40 28.62 2.09 2.18
N ASN A 41 28.28 0.90 1.70
CA ASN A 41 26.96 0.31 1.88
C ASN A 41 26.61 0.13 3.36
N ALA A 42 27.58 -0.27 4.19
CA ALA A 42 27.37 -0.45 5.61
C ALA A 42 27.16 0.88 6.35
N VAL A 43 27.92 1.93 6.01
CA VAL A 43 27.70 3.27 6.58
C VAL A 43 26.35 3.84 6.16
N GLU A 44 25.92 3.61 4.92
CA GLU A 44 24.59 4.02 4.44
C GLU A 44 23.46 3.26 5.15
N ALA A 45 23.66 1.97 5.45
CA ALA A 45 22.73 1.19 6.26
C ALA A 45 22.65 1.70 7.70
N ILE A 46 23.78 2.02 8.34
CA ILE A 46 23.84 2.58 9.70
C ILE A 46 23.20 3.97 9.76
N GLU A 47 23.43 4.81 8.76
CA GLU A 47 22.77 6.13 8.62
C GLU A 47 21.24 5.96 8.55
N HIS A 48 20.78 5.05 7.70
CA HIS A 48 19.36 4.77 7.55
C HIS A 48 18.75 4.20 8.83
N GLU A 49 19.44 3.27 9.51
CA GLU A 49 19.01 2.70 10.79
C GLU A 49 18.99 3.75 11.91
N ALA A 50 19.99 4.63 12.01
CA ALA A 50 20.02 5.72 12.99
C ALA A 50 18.90 6.74 12.77
N LYS A 51 18.58 7.04 11.50
CA LYS A 51 17.47 7.92 11.13
C LYS A 51 16.10 7.30 11.46
N ILE A 52 16.05 5.98 11.58
CA ILE A 52 14.86 5.21 11.90
C ILE A 52 14.75 4.93 13.42
N GLY A 53 15.87 4.84 14.13
CA GLY A 53 15.96 4.46 15.55
C GLY A 53 15.47 5.50 16.58
N GLU A 54 15.16 6.74 16.18
CA GLU A 54 14.53 7.75 17.05
C GLU A 54 12.99 7.71 16.99
N VAL A 55 12.41 6.69 16.38
CA VAL A 55 10.97 6.44 16.40
C VAL A 55 10.76 5.04 16.96
N SER A 56 10.38 4.94 18.23
CA SER A 56 9.69 3.73 18.71
C SER A 56 8.49 3.50 17.79
N GLN A 57 8.63 2.44 16.98
CA GLN A 57 7.81 2.03 15.84
C GLN A 57 7.90 2.95 14.61
N PRO A 58 8.74 2.62 13.61
CA PRO A 58 8.74 3.30 12.33
C PRO A 58 8.28 2.39 11.19
N ALA A 59 7.09 2.68 10.68
CA ALA A 59 6.77 2.41 9.28
C ALA A 59 7.78 3.15 8.37
N PRO A 60 8.15 2.58 7.21
CA PRO A 60 9.17 3.15 6.33
C PRO A 60 8.86 4.62 5.93
N PRO A 61 9.85 5.51 5.87
CA PRO A 61 9.66 6.95 5.58
C PRO A 61 9.11 7.23 4.17
N ASP A 62 9.00 6.21 3.32
CA ASP A 62 8.35 6.31 2.01
C ASP A 62 6.83 6.12 2.07
N SER A 63 6.24 5.51 3.10
CA SER A 63 4.80 5.21 3.06
C SER A 63 3.95 6.47 3.11
N VAL A 64 4.26 7.44 3.97
CA VAL A 64 3.46 8.67 4.09
C VAL A 64 3.58 9.61 2.88
N GLU A 65 4.75 9.69 2.24
CA GLU A 65 4.94 10.49 1.02
C GLU A 65 4.47 9.74 -0.23
N SER A 66 4.59 8.42 -0.26
CA SER A 66 4.02 7.58 -1.31
C SER A 66 2.49 7.58 -1.26
N ASP A 67 1.88 7.56 -0.07
CA ASP A 67 0.44 7.62 0.11
C ASP A 67 -0.10 8.97 -0.38
N ARG A 68 0.51 10.09 0.06
CA ARG A 68 0.16 11.45 -0.42
C ARG A 68 0.37 11.63 -1.92
N ALA A 69 1.37 10.96 -2.49
CA ALA A 69 1.63 11.02 -3.93
C ALA A 69 0.65 10.19 -4.74
N MET A 70 0.22 9.04 -4.22
CA MET A 70 -0.83 8.23 -4.82
C MET A 70 -2.17 8.98 -4.76
N ASP A 71 -2.44 9.72 -3.68
CA ASP A 71 -3.60 10.62 -3.59
C ASP A 71 -3.60 11.68 -4.70
N GLN A 72 -2.42 12.19 -5.09
CA GLN A 72 -2.30 13.13 -6.21
C GLN A 72 -2.59 12.46 -7.56
N VAL A 73 -2.18 11.21 -7.74
CA VAL A 73 -2.50 10.41 -8.93
C VAL A 73 -4.01 10.17 -9.03
N ASP A 74 -4.64 9.78 -7.92
CA ASP A 74 -6.09 9.53 -7.87
C ASP A 74 -6.90 10.83 -8.06
N GLN A 75 -6.44 11.97 -7.52
CA GLN A 75 -7.03 13.28 -7.80
C GLN A 75 -6.92 13.69 -9.28
N ALA A 76 -5.78 13.42 -9.92
CA ALA A 76 -5.61 13.71 -11.34
C ALA A 76 -6.53 12.83 -12.20
N ILE A 77 -6.73 11.56 -11.80
CA ILE A 77 -7.69 10.62 -12.42
C ILE A 77 -9.12 11.14 -12.27
N ALA A 78 -9.53 11.54 -11.05
CA ALA A 78 -10.87 12.06 -10.78
C ALA A 78 -11.19 13.35 -11.56
N ARG A 79 -10.18 14.19 -11.81
CA ARG A 79 -10.29 15.42 -12.63
C ARG A 79 -10.24 15.16 -14.13
N GLY A 80 -10.13 13.91 -14.58
CA GLY A 80 -10.01 13.55 -16.01
C GLY A 80 -8.66 13.91 -16.65
N LYS A 81 -7.65 14.25 -15.85
CA LYS A 81 -6.33 14.67 -16.33
C LYS A 81 -5.39 13.47 -16.59
N LYS A 82 -5.72 12.66 -17.59
CA LYS A 82 -4.99 11.42 -17.94
C LYS A 82 -3.47 11.60 -18.06
N LEU A 83 -3.02 12.63 -18.76
CA LEU A 83 -1.59 12.85 -19.01
C LEU A 83 -0.82 13.19 -17.72
N GLU A 84 -1.43 13.98 -16.84
CA GLU A 84 -0.87 14.38 -15.54
C GLU A 84 -0.75 13.16 -14.62
N ALA A 85 -1.80 12.33 -14.55
CA ALA A 85 -1.81 11.08 -13.79
C ALA A 85 -0.74 10.08 -14.26
N VAL A 86 -0.59 9.90 -15.58
CA VAL A 86 0.45 9.00 -16.14
C VAL A 86 1.85 9.50 -15.81
N LYS A 87 2.07 10.82 -15.89
CA LYS A 87 3.37 11.42 -15.55
C LYS A 87 3.71 11.22 -14.07
N LEU A 88 2.77 11.51 -13.18
CA LEU A 88 2.93 11.34 -11.72
C LEU A 88 3.20 9.88 -11.36
N TYR A 89 2.39 8.94 -11.87
CA TYR A 89 2.55 7.51 -11.59
C TYR A 89 3.86 6.95 -12.13
N ARG A 90 4.30 7.38 -13.33
CA ARG A 90 5.57 6.95 -13.92
C ARG A 90 6.77 7.46 -13.12
N GLN A 91 6.76 8.72 -12.69
CA GLN A 91 7.83 9.31 -11.89
C GLN A 91 8.01 8.60 -10.54
N ARG A 92 6.91 8.10 -9.97
CA ARG A 92 6.90 7.43 -8.66
C ARG A 92 7.17 5.92 -8.75
N SER A 93 6.50 5.22 -9.66
CA SER A 93 6.59 3.75 -9.76
C SER A 93 7.76 3.28 -10.62
N GLY A 94 8.40 4.16 -11.41
CA GLY A 94 9.48 3.79 -12.34
C GLY A 94 9.05 2.90 -13.51
N LYS A 95 7.74 2.66 -13.68
CA LYS A 95 7.18 1.77 -14.70
C LYS A 95 7.30 2.34 -16.11
N SER A 96 7.15 1.46 -17.10
CA SER A 96 7.12 1.87 -18.50
C SER A 96 5.91 2.78 -18.79
N LEU A 97 6.00 3.55 -19.88
CA LEU A 97 4.91 4.43 -20.32
C LEU A 97 3.62 3.63 -20.61
N ALA A 98 3.77 2.43 -21.17
CA ALA A 98 2.67 1.53 -21.48
C ALA A 98 1.94 1.06 -20.22
N GLU A 99 2.69 0.56 -19.22
CA GLU A 99 2.11 0.13 -17.94
C GLU A 99 1.46 1.28 -17.17
N SER A 100 2.09 2.46 -17.22
CA SER A 100 1.56 3.67 -16.55
C SER A 100 0.23 4.11 -17.17
N LYS A 101 0.14 4.05 -18.50
CA LYS A 101 -1.10 4.36 -19.23
C LYS A 101 -2.19 3.34 -18.91
N ALA A 102 -1.87 2.05 -18.95
CA ALA A 102 -2.82 0.98 -18.68
C ALA A 102 -3.41 1.06 -17.26
N PHE A 103 -2.56 1.35 -16.26
CA PHE A 103 -2.98 1.53 -14.87
C PHE A 103 -3.96 2.69 -14.71
N VAL A 104 -3.61 3.87 -15.24
CA VAL A 104 -4.43 5.08 -15.16
C VAL A 104 -5.76 4.92 -15.90
N GLU A 105 -5.76 4.22 -17.03
CA GLU A 105 -6.96 3.93 -17.81
C GLU A 105 -7.92 2.99 -17.09
N SER A 106 -7.40 1.91 -16.49
CA SER A 106 -8.20 0.99 -15.66
C SER A 106 -8.84 1.69 -14.46
N ARG A 107 -8.09 2.59 -13.78
CA ARG A 107 -8.60 3.38 -12.66
C ARG A 107 -9.68 4.38 -13.07
N MET A 108 -9.54 5.04 -14.23
CA MET A 108 -10.58 5.92 -14.76
C MET A 108 -11.87 5.16 -15.07
N GLU A 109 -11.77 3.98 -15.67
CA GLU A 109 -12.94 3.15 -15.97
C GLU A 109 -13.68 2.74 -14.69
N GLN A 110 -12.95 2.33 -13.65
CA GLN A 110 -13.53 2.03 -12.34
C GLN A 110 -14.26 3.23 -11.73
N SER A 111 -13.68 4.44 -11.80
CA SER A 111 -14.33 5.66 -11.29
C SER A 111 -15.60 6.05 -12.05
N ARG A 112 -15.70 5.66 -13.33
CA ARG A 112 -16.87 5.91 -14.17
C ARG A 112 -18.01 4.95 -13.81
N SER A 113 -17.69 3.69 -13.55
CA SER A 113 -18.66 2.67 -13.14
C SER A 113 -19.25 2.93 -11.75
N THR A 114 -18.47 3.47 -10.80
CA THR A 114 -18.98 3.81 -9.46
C THR A 114 -19.88 5.04 -9.45
N SER A 115 -19.66 6.00 -10.35
CA SER A 115 -20.52 7.20 -10.47
C SER A 115 -21.83 6.94 -11.21
N ALA A 116 -21.90 5.90 -12.06
CA ALA A 116 -23.11 5.57 -12.81
C ALA A 116 -24.19 4.87 -11.95
N GLU A 117 -23.80 4.21 -10.85
CA GLU A 117 -24.72 3.49 -9.94
C GLU A 117 -25.38 4.41 -8.89
N SER A 118 -24.96 5.69 -8.77
CA SER A 118 -25.44 6.59 -7.69
C SER A 118 -26.70 7.41 -8.01
N THR A 119 -27.47 7.08 -9.06
CA THR A 119 -28.74 7.79 -9.38
C THR A 119 -29.99 6.92 -9.13
N SER A 120 -29.92 5.98 -8.21
CA SER A 120 -31.08 5.23 -7.76
C SER A 120 -30.86 4.70 -6.34
N HIS A 121 -31.31 5.47 -5.34
CA HIS A 121 -32.30 5.06 -4.31
C HIS A 121 -32.19 5.86 -2.99
N PRO A 122 -33.33 6.10 -2.31
CA PRO A 122 -33.47 7.04 -1.19
C PRO A 122 -33.01 6.45 0.17
N ALA A 123 -32.67 7.38 1.06
CA ALA A 123 -32.73 7.33 2.53
C ALA A 123 -32.90 5.96 3.20
N ALA A 124 -31.82 5.45 3.81
CA ALA A 124 -31.67 5.27 5.26
C ALA A 124 -30.56 4.24 5.58
N VAL A 125 -29.76 4.59 6.58
CA VAL A 125 -28.99 3.75 7.53
C VAL A 125 -27.91 2.77 7.04
N ASP A 126 -26.68 3.15 7.41
CA ASP A 126 -25.75 2.38 8.26
C ASP A 126 -24.84 1.27 7.69
N SER A 127 -23.56 1.42 8.09
CA SER A 127 -22.50 0.41 8.23
C SER A 127 -22.01 -0.35 6.99
N GLN A 128 -20.99 0.25 6.40
CA GLN A 128 -19.72 -0.39 6.05
C GLN A 128 -19.38 -1.65 6.86
N ARG A 129 -19.53 -2.85 6.26
CA ARG A 129 -18.51 -3.93 6.18
C ARG A 129 -19.04 -5.19 5.48
N SER A 130 -18.25 -5.64 4.50
CA SER A 130 -18.10 -7.04 4.06
C SER A 130 -19.28 -7.77 3.41
N GLY A 131 -19.21 -7.86 2.08
CA GLY A 131 -19.12 -9.15 1.37
C GLY A 131 -20.34 -10.08 1.39
N CYS A 132 -21.04 -10.16 0.26
CA CYS A 132 -21.66 -11.38 -0.31
C CYS A 132 -22.50 -12.34 0.58
N PHE A 133 -22.94 -11.96 1.77
CA PHE A 133 -23.77 -12.85 2.63
C PHE A 133 -25.28 -12.65 2.46
N SER A 134 -25.72 -11.53 1.86
CA SER A 134 -27.15 -11.19 1.78
C SER A 134 -27.92 -11.98 0.71
N VAL A 135 -27.26 -12.47 -0.34
CA VAL A 135 -27.95 -13.20 -1.43
C VAL A 135 -28.25 -14.64 -1.02
N LEU A 136 -27.41 -15.27 -0.20
CA LEU A 136 -27.61 -16.66 0.24
C LEU A 136 -28.82 -16.84 1.20
N LEU A 137 -29.14 -15.85 2.03
CA LEU A 137 -30.27 -15.93 2.96
C LEU A 137 -31.64 -15.76 2.27
N LEU A 138 -31.71 -15.03 1.16
CA LEU A 138 -32.95 -14.86 0.38
C LEU A 138 -33.33 -16.11 -0.41
N PHE A 139 -32.34 -16.86 -0.93
CA PHE A 139 -32.60 -18.09 -1.69
C PHE A 139 -33.00 -19.29 -0.80
N ALA A 140 -32.56 -19.32 0.47
CA ALA A 140 -32.93 -20.38 1.42
C ALA A 140 -34.40 -20.28 1.89
N SER A 141 -35.01 -19.08 1.88
CA SER A 141 -36.40 -18.93 2.31
C SER A 141 -37.41 -19.27 1.20
N LEU A 142 -37.04 -19.09 -0.08
CA LEU A 142 -37.94 -19.32 -1.20
C LEU A 142 -38.02 -20.80 -1.61
N THR A 143 -36.96 -21.57 -1.36
CA THR A 143 -36.95 -23.03 -1.57
C THR A 143 -37.60 -23.79 -0.40
N GLY A 144 -37.52 -23.28 0.83
CA GLY A 144 -38.18 -23.89 1.99
C GLY A 144 -39.71 -23.75 1.97
N LEU A 145 -40.24 -22.58 1.61
CA LEU A 145 -41.69 -22.33 1.65
C LEU A 145 -42.45 -23.00 0.48
N CYS A 146 -41.79 -23.23 -0.66
CA CYS A 146 -42.40 -23.89 -1.80
C CYS A 146 -42.57 -25.41 -1.63
N CYS A 147 -41.73 -26.05 -0.80
CA CYS A 147 -41.84 -27.49 -0.52
C CYS A 147 -42.94 -27.83 0.50
N ILE A 148 -43.25 -26.91 1.42
CA ILE A 148 -44.23 -27.16 2.49
C ILE A 148 -45.68 -27.02 1.97
N SER A 149 -45.93 -26.08 1.05
CA SER A 149 -47.25 -25.89 0.44
C SER A 149 -47.67 -27.04 -0.50
N GLY A 150 -46.72 -27.64 -1.21
CA GLY A 150 -46.98 -28.82 -2.06
C GLY A 150 -47.34 -30.08 -1.27
N LEU A 151 -46.74 -30.26 -0.08
CA LEU A 151 -46.99 -31.42 0.79
C LEU A 151 -48.36 -31.36 1.47
N ILE A 152 -48.82 -30.16 1.88
CA ILE A 152 -50.13 -29.98 2.53
C ILE A 152 -51.29 -30.20 1.54
N ALA A 153 -51.14 -29.79 0.27
CA ALA A 153 -52.16 -29.97 -0.75
C ALA A 153 -52.40 -31.45 -1.14
N ILE A 154 -51.38 -32.30 -1.00
CA ILE A 154 -51.48 -33.74 -1.26
C ILE A 154 -52.22 -34.46 -0.13
N ILE A 155 -52.02 -34.06 1.13
CA ILE A 155 -52.63 -34.72 2.31
C ILE A 155 -54.14 -34.44 2.44
N ILE A 156 -54.65 -33.34 1.89
CA ILE A 156 -56.09 -32.99 1.96
C ILE A 156 -56.89 -33.63 0.80
N ARG A 157 -56.21 -34.23 -0.19
CA ARG A 157 -56.84 -34.82 -1.39
C ARG A 157 -56.79 -36.36 -1.43
N GLU A 158 -56.56 -37.01 -0.30
CA GLU A 158 -56.93 -38.42 -0.04
C GLU A 158 -58.10 -38.52 0.93
#